data_AF-A0A9Q3JQ65-F1
#
_entry.id   AF-A0A9Q3JQ65-F1
#
_cell.length_a   1.000
_cell.length_b   1.000
_cell.length_c   1.000
_cell.angle_alpha   90.00
_cell.angle_beta   90.00
_cell.angle_gamma   90.00
#
_symmetry.space_group_name_H-M   'P 1'
#
loop_
_entity.id
_entity.type
_entity.pdbx_description
1 polymer ?
#
loop_
_entity_poly.entity_id
_entity_poly.type
_entity_poly.pdbx_seq_one_letter_code
_entity_poly.pdbx_strand_id
1 'polypeptide(L)'
;MDLPPSSYHDSLEELWDKEEEPEKVETVRKVVPSVHHQYLDVFSKVKAEKRPPHHACDHHTELEGSLPPAGVIYSLSNQESDTLRA
;
A
#
# COMPACT_ATOMS: atom_id res chain seq x y z
N MET A 1 21.82 17.87 -23.82
CA MET A 1 22.67 17.64 -22.64
C MET A 1 21.92 16.65 -21.79
N ASP A 2 22.18 15.36 -22.01
CA ASP A 2 21.44 14.28 -21.39
C ASP A 2 21.98 14.04 -19.98
N LEU A 3 21.09 14.14 -18.99
CA LEU A 3 21.46 13.99 -17.58
C LEU A 3 21.84 12.53 -17.27
N PRO A 4 22.86 12.29 -16.41
CA PRO A 4 23.30 10.95 -16.07
C PRO A 4 22.23 10.18 -15.25
N PRO A 5 22.12 8.86 -15.44
CA PRO A 5 21.06 8.03 -14.83
C PRO A 5 21.09 8.00 -13.29
N SER A 6 22.23 8.35 -12.67
CA SER A 6 22.37 8.43 -11.21
C SER A 6 21.62 9.61 -10.57
N SER A 7 21.25 10.64 -11.33
CA SER A 7 20.52 11.80 -10.80
C SER A 7 19.03 11.52 -10.54
N TYR A 8 18.49 10.44 -11.11
CA TYR A 8 17.10 10.04 -10.88
C TYR A 8 16.87 9.36 -9.53
N HIS A 9 17.92 8.83 -8.89
CA HIS A 9 17.80 8.17 -7.59
C HIS A 9 17.57 9.20 -6.47
N ASP A 10 18.38 10.28 -6.44
CA ASP A 10 18.23 11.39 -5.48
C ASP A 10 16.86 12.06 -5.60
N SER A 11 16.35 12.26 -6.82
CA SER A 11 15.05 12.88 -7.04
C SER A 11 13.85 11.99 -6.68
N LEU A 12 14.03 10.66 -6.60
CA LEU A 12 12.96 9.73 -6.23
C LEU A 12 12.89 9.51 -4.72
N GLU A 13 14.05 9.49 -4.03
CA GLU A 13 14.12 9.53 -2.57
C GLU A 13 13.55 10.86 -2.02
N GLU A 14 13.85 12.02 -2.64
CA GLU A 14 13.23 13.31 -2.28
C GLU A 14 11.70 13.37 -2.49
N LEU A 15 11.12 12.49 -3.32
CA LEU A 15 9.68 12.39 -3.55
C LEU A 15 8.97 11.48 -2.54
N TRP A 16 9.68 10.50 -1.98
CA TRP A 16 9.18 9.66 -0.89
C TRP A 16 9.53 10.20 0.51
N ASP A 17 10.52 11.08 0.62
CA ASP A 17 10.85 11.85 1.83
C ASP A 17 10.03 13.14 1.96
N LYS A 18 9.13 13.44 1.01
CA LYS A 18 8.00 14.35 1.30
C LYS A 18 7.06 13.64 2.26
N GLU A 19 7.42 13.74 3.54
CA GLU A 19 6.62 13.36 4.68
C GLU A 19 5.15 13.64 4.39
N GLU A 20 4.39 12.57 4.23
CA GLU A 20 2.95 12.61 4.22
C GLU A 20 2.53 13.16 5.59
N GLU A 21 2.34 14.47 5.66
CA GLU A 21 1.76 15.17 6.81
C GLU A 21 0.49 14.39 7.18
N PRO A 22 0.40 13.85 8.41
CA PRO A 22 -0.72 13.01 8.79
C PRO A 22 -2.00 13.82 8.58
N GLU A 23 -2.85 13.36 7.64
CA GLU A 23 -4.05 14.10 7.27
C GLU A 23 -4.85 14.47 8.53
N LYS A 24 -4.88 15.77 8.85
CA LYS A 24 -5.59 16.28 10.02
C LYS A 24 -7.07 15.95 9.87
N VAL A 25 -7.66 15.33 10.89
CA VAL A 25 -9.08 14.93 10.95
C VAL A 25 -10.06 16.04 10.50
N GLU A 26 -9.67 17.31 10.67
CA GLU A 26 -10.41 18.49 10.22
C GLU A 26 -10.56 18.62 8.70
N THR A 27 -9.61 18.13 7.89
CA THR A 27 -9.70 18.15 6.42
C THR A 27 -10.69 17.11 5.94
N VAL A 28 -10.60 15.89 6.49
CA VAL A 28 -11.49 14.76 6.20
C VAL A 28 -12.94 15.11 6.52
N ARG A 29 -13.19 15.77 7.65
CA ARG A 29 -14.54 16.20 8.07
C ARG A 29 -15.24 17.14 7.10
N LYS A 30 -14.49 17.91 6.29
CA LYS A 30 -15.06 18.83 5.28
C LYS A 30 -15.58 18.09 4.05
N VAL A 31 -15.02 16.91 3.76
CA VAL A 31 -15.36 16.11 2.57
C VAL A 31 -16.41 15.04 2.92
N VAL A 32 -16.30 14.45 4.11
CA VAL A 32 -17.17 13.36 4.56
C VAL A 32 -18.55 13.91 4.96
N PRO A 33 -19.66 13.31 4.47
CA PRO A 33 -21.01 13.69 4.88
C PRO A 33 -21.21 13.58 6.40
N SER A 34 -22.03 14.47 6.96
CA SER A 34 -22.24 14.59 8.42
C SER A 34 -22.69 13.29 9.10
N VAL A 35 -23.45 12.45 8.40
CA VAL A 35 -23.92 11.14 8.88
C VAL A 35 -22.76 10.21 9.27
N HIS A 36 -21.59 10.37 8.64
CA HIS A 36 -20.42 9.53 8.85
C HIS A 36 -19.37 10.19 9.74
N HIS A 37 -19.65 11.35 10.35
CA HIS A 37 -18.67 12.04 11.21
C HIS A 37 -18.29 11.25 12.47
N GLN A 38 -19.09 10.25 12.86
CA GLN A 38 -18.73 9.29 13.91
C GLN A 38 -17.64 8.28 13.50
N TYR A 39 -17.36 8.15 12.20
CA TYR A 39 -16.40 7.20 11.61
C TYR A 39 -15.27 7.92 10.86
N LEU A 40 -14.95 9.18 11.21
CA LEU A 40 -13.90 9.95 10.53
C LEU A 40 -12.54 9.24 10.55
N ASP A 41 -12.32 8.38 11.53
CA ASP A 41 -11.09 7.61 11.66
C ASP A 41 -10.95 6.51 10.59
N VAL A 42 -12.05 5.98 10.06
CA VAL A 42 -12.05 5.03 8.93
C VAL A 42 -11.53 5.68 7.65
N PHE A 43 -11.71 7.00 7.51
CA PHE A 43 -11.26 7.78 6.36
C PHE A 43 -9.82 8.30 6.49
N SER A 44 -9.09 7.90 7.53
CA SER A 44 -7.68 8.28 7.69
C SER A 44 -6.79 7.48 6.74
N LYS A 45 -6.09 8.16 5.82
CA LYS A 45 -5.12 7.55 4.91
C LYS A 45 -4.04 6.75 5.65
N VAL A 46 -3.49 7.32 6.71
CA VAL A 46 -2.48 6.68 7.58
C VAL A 46 -2.98 5.37 8.21
N LYS A 47 -4.27 5.31 8.59
CA LYS A 47 -4.85 4.05 9.11
C LYS A 47 -5.15 3.05 8.00
N ALA A 48 -5.58 3.52 6.83
CA ALA A 48 -5.90 2.67 5.68
C ALA A 48 -4.67 1.96 5.09
N GLU A 49 -3.50 2.59 5.14
CA GLU A 49 -2.23 1.99 4.70
C GLU A 49 -1.70 0.92 5.67
N LYS A 50 -2.20 0.90 6.91
CA LYS A 50 -1.84 -0.11 7.91
C LYS A 50 -2.76 -1.29 7.80
N ARG A 51 -2.18 -2.50 7.82
CA ARG A 51 -2.96 -3.73 7.94
C ARG A 51 -3.80 -3.69 9.22
N PRO A 52 -5.10 -4.02 9.17
CA PRO A 52 -5.90 -4.20 10.36
C PRO A 52 -5.26 -5.25 11.29
N PRO A 53 -5.50 -5.17 12.60
CA PRO A 53 -5.12 -6.24 13.53
C PRO A 53 -5.71 -7.58 13.10
N HIS A 54 -5.01 -8.67 13.42
CA HIS A 54 -5.55 -10.01 13.19
C HIS A 54 -6.79 -10.23 14.08
N HIS A 55 -7.86 -10.77 13.50
CA HIS A 55 -9.10 -11.06 14.22
C HIS A 55 -9.33 -12.56 14.37
N ALA A 56 -10.09 -12.95 15.40
CA ALA A 56 -10.46 -14.35 15.62
C ALA A 56 -11.35 -14.93 14.50
N CYS A 57 -11.96 -14.06 13.69
CA CYS A 57 -12.74 -14.42 12.52
C CYS A 57 -11.94 -14.43 11.21
N ASP A 58 -10.64 -14.14 11.26
CA ASP A 58 -9.80 -14.23 10.07
C ASP A 58 -9.77 -15.68 9.57
N HIS A 59 -9.71 -15.84 8.24
CA HIS A 59 -9.72 -17.16 7.64
C HIS A 59 -8.46 -17.93 8.03
N HIS A 60 -8.64 -19.02 8.78
CA HIS A 60 -7.57 -19.94 9.11
C HIS A 60 -7.44 -20.99 8.01
N THR A 61 -6.23 -21.13 7.45
CA THR A 61 -5.91 -22.22 6.53
C THR A 61 -5.36 -23.38 7.33
N GLU A 62 -6.19 -24.40 7.55
CA GLU A 62 -5.75 -25.66 8.14
C GLU A 62 -4.83 -26.38 7.15
N LEU A 63 -3.60 -26.67 7.57
CA LEU A 63 -2.63 -27.37 6.76
C LEU A 63 -2.78 -28.88 6.97
N GLU A 64 -3.27 -29.57 5.94
CA GLU A 64 -3.35 -31.03 5.91
C GLU A 64 -2.34 -31.62 4.91
N GLY A 65 -1.70 -32.73 5.27
CA GLY A 65 -0.77 -33.44 4.38
C GLY A 65 0.66 -32.89 4.37
N SER A 66 1.41 -33.22 3.31
CA SER A 66 2.80 -32.79 3.13
C SER A 66 2.90 -31.42 2.45
N LEU A 67 3.96 -30.67 2.75
CA LEU A 67 4.26 -29.40 2.08
C LEU A 67 4.31 -29.57 0.55
N PRO A 68 3.65 -28.70 -0.23
CA PRO A 68 3.76 -28.74 -1.68
C PRO A 68 5.20 -28.45 -2.12
N PRO A 69 5.65 -29.03 -3.26
CA PRO A 69 6.96 -28.70 -3.81
C PRO A 69 7.01 -27.22 -4.20
N ALA A 70 8.17 -26.59 -4.03
CA ALA A 70 8.39 -25.23 -4.49
C ALA A 70 8.25 -25.17 -6.02
N GLY A 71 7.28 -24.40 -6.51
CA GLY A 71 7.04 -24.20 -7.93
C GLY A 71 8.04 -23.23 -8.55
N VAL A 72 8.29 -23.37 -9.86
CA VAL A 72 9.01 -22.34 -10.63
C VAL A 72 8.07 -21.16 -10.90
N ILE A 73 8.57 -19.94 -10.72
CA ILE A 73 7.86 -18.73 -11.14
C ILE A 73 8.13 -18.57 -12.63
N TYR A 74 7.08 -18.51 -13.45
CA TYR A 74 7.22 -18.26 -14.88
C TYR A 74 7.73 -16.83 -15.11
N SER A 75 8.67 -16.67 -16.05
CA SER A 75 9.17 -15.36 -16.43
C SER A 75 8.05 -14.51 -17.00
N LEU A 76 7.85 -13.34 -16.41
CA LEU A 76 6.94 -12.33 -16.93
C LEU A 76 7.65 -11.54 -18.04
N SER A 77 6.90 -11.12 -19.05
CA SER A 77 7.36 -10.10 -19.99
C SER A 77 7.50 -8.74 -19.30
N ASN A 78 8.25 -7.82 -19.91
CA ASN A 78 8.42 -6.47 -19.35
C ASN A 78 7.07 -5.76 -19.14
N GLN A 79 6.14 -5.91 -20.08
CA GLN A 79 4.80 -5.32 -19.98
C GLN A 79 4.01 -5.87 -18.77
N GLU A 80 4.06 -7.18 -18.55
CA GLU A 80 3.40 -7.83 -17.40
C GLU A 80 4.06 -7.41 -16.08
N SER A 81 5.39 -7.33 -16.03
CA SER A 81 6.10 -6.89 -14.83
C SER A 81 5.85 -5.41 -14.51
N ASP A 82 5.75 -4.55 -15.53
CA ASP A 82 5.48 -3.13 -15.34
C ASP A 82 4.06 -2.91 -14.84
N THR A 83 3.10 -3.70 -15.34
CA THR A 83 1.70 -3.66 -14.88
C THR A 83 1.55 -4.05 -13.41
N LEU A 84 2.34 -5.01 -12.91
CA LEU A 84 2.28 -5.47 -11.51
C LEU A 84 3.00 -4.57 -10.50
N ARG A 85 3.94 -3.75 -10.97
CA ARG A 85 4.72 -2.82 -10.12
C ARG A 85 4.04 -1.46 -9.93
N ALA A 86 3.08 -1.16 -10.80
CA ALA A 86 2.28 0.07 -10.75
C ALA A 86 1.28 0.03 -9.59
#